data_AF-A0A7W1C911-F1
#
_entry.id   AF-A0A7W1C911-F1
#
_cell.length_a   1.000
_cell.length_b   1.000
_cell.length_c   1.000
_cell.angle_alpha   90.00
_cell.angle_beta   90.00
_cell.angle_gamma   90.00
#
_symmetry.space_group_name_H-M   'P 1'
#
loop_
_entity.id
_entity.type
_entity.pdbx_description
1 polymer ?
#
loop_
_entity_poly.entity_id
_entity_poly.type
_entity_poly.pdbx_seq_one_letter_code
_entity_poly.pdbx_strand_id
1 'polypeptide(L)'
;ARTVAVRADLDALPLVEEARVPFASENNGVMHACGHDVHAATLLGVALAAQRARDSFAGTLRFVFQPAEEREPLGARAVIAGGHLEDVCAIIALHVSPDFETGTVALRPGPAMASSDEFGIIVRGRGGHAGWPNAGIDAIATLAAIIQESQKIVSRRTDPRTPLVINFGKITGGIAGNIVADEARAEGTIRALDETSRIEARRLLHEIVTHVSWAHAAEGNLEVVTGEPVLYNDPTVME
;
A
#
# COMPACT_ATOMS: atom_id res chain seq x y z
N ALA A 1 -20.21 -20.75 -19.50
CA ALA A 1 -19.23 -20.18 -20.45
C ALA A 1 -18.15 -19.49 -19.63
N ARG A 2 -16.88 -19.45 -20.08
CA ARG A 2 -15.81 -18.77 -19.34
C ARG A 2 -15.93 -17.26 -19.55
N THR A 3 -15.85 -16.48 -18.47
CA THR A 3 -15.82 -15.01 -18.50
C THR A 3 -14.41 -14.55 -18.15
N VAL A 4 -13.77 -13.79 -19.04
CA VAL A 4 -12.48 -13.11 -18.76
C VAL A 4 -12.74 -11.62 -18.62
N ALA A 5 -12.23 -11.02 -17.55
CA ALA A 5 -12.31 -9.58 -17.34
C ALA A 5 -11.03 -8.88 -17.82
N VAL A 6 -11.18 -7.68 -18.36
CA VAL A 6 -10.07 -6.77 -18.67
C VAL A 6 -10.34 -5.45 -17.94
N ARG A 7 -9.37 -4.98 -17.15
CA ARG A 7 -9.53 -3.85 -16.23
C ARG A 7 -8.63 -2.67 -16.61
N ALA A 8 -9.18 -1.47 -16.44
CA ALA A 8 -8.47 -0.19 -16.46
C ALA A 8 -9.01 0.70 -15.32
N ASP A 9 -8.11 1.43 -14.67
CA ASP A 9 -8.44 2.52 -13.75
C ASP A 9 -8.84 3.79 -14.52
N LEU A 10 -9.45 4.73 -13.79
CA LEU A 10 -10.07 5.94 -14.35
C LEU A 10 -9.67 7.24 -13.67
N ASP A 11 -9.18 7.21 -12.43
CA ASP A 11 -8.99 8.40 -11.61
C ASP A 11 -7.70 9.16 -11.95
N ALA A 12 -7.71 10.46 -11.65
CA ALA A 12 -6.57 11.35 -11.80
C ALA A 12 -6.01 11.73 -10.42
N LEU A 13 -4.87 12.42 -10.41
CA LEU A 13 -4.21 12.87 -9.18
C LEU A 13 -4.39 14.38 -8.94
N PRO A 14 -4.40 14.84 -7.66
CA PRO A 14 -4.56 16.24 -7.30
C PRO A 14 -3.24 17.02 -7.45
N LEU A 15 -2.80 17.21 -8.69
CA LEU A 15 -1.58 17.95 -9.02
C LEU A 15 -1.77 18.85 -10.25
N VAL A 16 -0.99 19.92 -10.31
CA VAL A 16 -1.01 20.86 -11.43
C VAL A 16 -0.19 20.29 -12.57
N GLU A 17 -0.79 20.15 -13.75
CA GLU A 17 -0.09 19.70 -14.94
C GLU A 17 0.88 20.77 -15.45
N GLU A 18 2.16 20.42 -15.53
CA GLU A 18 3.22 21.29 -16.06
C GLU A 18 3.55 20.98 -17.53
N ALA A 19 2.99 19.89 -18.08
CA ALA A 19 3.23 19.47 -19.44
C ALA A 19 2.68 20.50 -20.44
N ARG A 20 3.48 20.84 -21.45
CA ARG A 20 3.10 21.79 -22.51
C ARG A 20 2.58 21.06 -23.73
N VAL A 21 1.48 20.33 -23.54
CA VAL A 21 0.83 19.53 -24.59
C VAL A 21 -0.52 20.15 -24.98
N PRO A 22 -0.98 19.99 -26.23
CA PRO A 22 -2.23 20.59 -26.70
C PRO A 22 -3.49 19.99 -26.07
N PHE A 23 -3.35 18.88 -25.33
CA PHE A 23 -4.42 18.16 -24.63
C PHE A 23 -4.22 18.17 -23.11
N ALA A 24 -3.47 19.15 -22.58
CA ALA A 24 -3.27 19.29 -21.14
C ALA A 24 -4.60 19.46 -20.41
N SER A 25 -4.64 19.06 -19.14
CA SER A 25 -5.81 19.13 -18.27
C SER A 25 -6.43 20.54 -18.24
N GLU A 26 -7.73 20.60 -18.51
CA GLU A 26 -8.53 21.82 -18.35
C GLU A 26 -8.94 22.04 -16.87
N ASN A 27 -8.76 21.03 -16.01
CA ASN A 27 -9.08 21.08 -14.59
C ASN A 27 -7.83 21.46 -13.80
N ASN A 28 -7.70 22.74 -13.44
CA ASN A 28 -6.55 23.22 -12.66
C ASN A 28 -6.39 22.43 -11.34
N GLY A 29 -5.17 21.92 -11.10
CA GLY A 29 -4.86 21.09 -9.94
C GLY A 29 -5.27 19.62 -10.07
N VAL A 30 -5.64 19.16 -11.27
CA VAL A 30 -5.92 17.74 -11.57
C VAL A 30 -5.14 17.32 -12.82
N MET A 31 -4.43 16.19 -12.76
CA MET A 31 -3.68 15.63 -13.90
C MET A 31 -3.71 14.10 -13.87
N HIS A 32 -3.82 13.46 -15.05
CA HIS A 32 -3.55 12.02 -15.20
C HIS A 32 -2.05 11.73 -15.21
N ALA A 33 -1.37 11.92 -14.08
CA ALA A 33 0.07 11.71 -13.99
C ALA A 33 0.48 10.23 -13.84
N CYS A 34 -0.48 9.32 -13.63
CA CYS A 34 -0.26 7.86 -13.53
C CYS A 34 -0.65 7.11 -14.81
N GLY A 35 -1.11 7.83 -15.85
CA GLY A 35 -1.49 7.23 -17.15
C GLY A 35 -2.85 6.52 -17.19
N HIS A 36 -3.73 6.75 -16.21
CA HIS A 36 -5.05 6.13 -16.15
C HIS A 36 -5.96 6.53 -17.33
N ASP A 37 -5.73 7.70 -17.92
CA ASP A 37 -6.30 8.12 -19.20
C ASP A 37 -5.89 7.18 -20.35
N VAL A 38 -4.61 6.80 -20.41
CA VAL A 38 -4.08 5.83 -21.37
C VAL A 38 -4.68 4.45 -21.14
N HIS A 39 -4.82 4.01 -19.87
CA HIS A 39 -5.42 2.72 -19.53
C HIS A 39 -6.89 2.67 -19.98
N ALA A 40 -7.67 3.69 -19.64
CA ALA A 40 -9.09 3.80 -20.01
C ALA A 40 -9.28 3.83 -21.53
N ALA A 41 -8.49 4.64 -22.24
CA ALA A 41 -8.53 4.70 -23.71
C ALA A 41 -8.16 3.36 -24.34
N THR A 42 -7.16 2.67 -23.80
CA THR A 42 -6.73 1.34 -24.26
C THR A 42 -7.84 0.31 -24.07
N LEU A 43 -8.46 0.25 -22.89
CA LEU A 43 -9.55 -0.69 -22.62
C LEU A 43 -10.76 -0.45 -23.52
N LEU A 44 -11.11 0.82 -23.78
CA LEU A 44 -12.16 1.16 -24.73
C LEU A 44 -11.82 0.67 -26.15
N GLY A 45 -10.57 0.86 -26.59
CA GLY A 45 -10.09 0.33 -27.87
C GLY A 45 -10.19 -1.19 -27.97
N VAL A 46 -9.78 -1.91 -26.91
CA VAL A 46 -9.92 -3.37 -26.80
C VAL A 46 -11.39 -3.79 -26.88
N ALA A 47 -12.30 -3.10 -26.17
CA ALA A 47 -13.72 -3.40 -26.20
C ALA A 47 -14.32 -3.24 -27.61
N LEU A 48 -13.95 -2.18 -28.32
CA LEU A 48 -14.39 -1.95 -29.71
C LEU A 48 -13.82 -3.01 -30.66
N ALA A 49 -12.56 -3.40 -30.51
CA ALA A 49 -11.93 -4.43 -31.32
C ALA A 49 -12.56 -5.81 -31.07
N ALA A 50 -12.77 -6.16 -29.80
CA ALA A 50 -13.45 -7.39 -29.40
C ALA A 50 -14.87 -7.48 -29.95
N GLN A 51 -15.61 -6.37 -29.95
CA GLN A 51 -16.95 -6.33 -30.53
C GLN A 51 -16.95 -6.58 -32.04
N ARG A 52 -15.97 -6.02 -32.77
CA ARG A 52 -15.82 -6.29 -34.21
C ARG A 52 -15.41 -7.74 -34.49
N ALA A 53 -14.68 -8.35 -33.57
CA ALA A 53 -14.25 -9.74 -33.63
C ALA A 53 -15.21 -10.68 -32.89
N ARG A 54 -16.46 -10.27 -32.60
CA ARG A 54 -17.34 -11.04 -31.71
C ARG A 54 -17.51 -12.50 -32.14
N ASP A 55 -17.61 -12.76 -33.44
CA ASP A 55 -17.84 -14.10 -33.98
C ASP A 55 -16.57 -14.97 -34.01
N SER A 56 -15.40 -14.42 -33.69
CA SER A 56 -14.13 -15.16 -33.70
C SER A 56 -13.82 -15.87 -32.38
N PHE A 57 -14.62 -15.67 -31.32
CA PHE A 57 -14.38 -16.30 -30.03
C PHE A 57 -15.68 -16.69 -29.31
N ALA A 58 -15.59 -17.74 -28.48
CA ALA A 58 -16.66 -18.16 -27.60
C ALA A 58 -16.47 -17.57 -26.18
N GLY A 59 -17.56 -17.48 -25.43
CA GLY A 59 -17.53 -16.96 -24.05
C GLY A 59 -17.82 -15.46 -23.95
N THR A 60 -17.40 -14.88 -22.83
CA THR A 60 -17.72 -13.50 -22.43
C THR A 60 -16.45 -12.74 -22.09
N LEU A 61 -16.31 -11.53 -22.64
CA LEU A 61 -15.34 -10.54 -22.18
C LEU A 61 -16.06 -9.49 -21.35
N ARG A 62 -15.56 -9.21 -20.14
CA ARG A 62 -16.07 -8.15 -19.26
C ARG A 62 -15.06 -7.02 -19.18
N PHE A 63 -15.46 -5.81 -19.54
CA PHE A 63 -14.60 -4.64 -19.45
C PHE A 63 -14.92 -3.90 -18.14
N VAL A 64 -13.93 -3.79 -17.27
CA VAL A 64 -14.05 -3.19 -15.94
C VAL A 64 -13.32 -1.86 -15.93
N PHE A 65 -14.08 -0.77 -15.88
CA PHE A 65 -13.54 0.57 -15.66
C PHE A 65 -13.65 0.90 -14.17
N GLN A 66 -12.52 0.86 -13.48
CA GLN A 66 -12.43 0.99 -12.03
C GLN A 66 -12.17 2.46 -11.64
N PRO A 67 -13.00 3.10 -10.81
CA PRO A 67 -12.67 4.40 -10.22
C PRO A 67 -11.71 4.23 -9.03
N ALA A 68 -11.14 5.34 -8.55
CA ALA A 68 -10.48 5.44 -7.23
C ALA A 68 -9.42 4.36 -6.97
N GLU A 69 -8.40 4.26 -7.83
CA GLU A 69 -7.20 3.47 -7.56
C GLU A 69 -6.25 4.21 -6.61
N GLU A 70 -6.15 5.54 -6.72
CA GLU A 70 -5.14 6.35 -6.02
C GLU A 70 -5.55 6.76 -4.60
N ARG A 71 -6.81 6.50 -4.19
CA ARG A 71 -7.34 7.02 -2.94
C ARG A 71 -8.38 6.12 -2.28
N GLU A 72 -8.25 5.97 -0.95
CA GLU A 72 -9.26 5.31 -0.13
C GLU A 72 -10.57 6.13 -0.03
N PRO A 73 -11.76 5.48 -0.06
CA PRO A 73 -11.96 4.04 -0.22
C PRO A 73 -11.65 3.55 -1.65
N LEU A 74 -10.83 2.52 -1.77
CA LEU A 74 -10.36 2.02 -3.07
C LEU A 74 -11.48 1.38 -3.89
N GLY A 75 -11.58 1.78 -5.16
CA GLY A 75 -12.69 1.36 -6.03
C GLY A 75 -12.66 -0.12 -6.42
N ALA A 76 -11.50 -0.78 -6.37
CA ALA A 76 -11.42 -2.24 -6.55
C ALA A 76 -12.32 -2.98 -5.53
N ARG A 77 -12.36 -2.52 -4.27
CA ARG A 77 -13.21 -3.09 -3.23
C ARG A 77 -14.69 -2.92 -3.56
N ALA A 78 -15.08 -1.77 -4.12
CA ALA A 78 -16.45 -1.52 -4.56
C ALA A 78 -16.84 -2.43 -5.75
N VAL A 79 -15.92 -2.63 -6.71
CA VAL A 79 -16.13 -3.55 -7.85
C VAL A 79 -16.37 -4.98 -7.35
N ILE A 80 -15.55 -5.45 -6.42
CA ILE A 80 -15.67 -6.79 -5.83
C ILE A 80 -16.98 -6.91 -5.03
N ALA A 81 -17.26 -5.97 -4.13
CA ALA A 81 -18.45 -5.99 -3.29
C ALA A 81 -19.76 -5.90 -4.09
N GLY A 82 -19.73 -5.29 -5.28
CA GLY A 82 -20.86 -5.25 -6.21
C GLY A 82 -21.13 -6.55 -6.96
N GLY A 83 -20.34 -7.62 -6.72
CA GLY A 83 -20.51 -8.92 -7.38
C GLY A 83 -20.06 -8.94 -8.85
N HIS A 84 -19.37 -7.90 -9.33
CA HIS A 84 -19.01 -7.77 -10.75
C HIS A 84 -17.94 -8.78 -11.21
N LEU A 85 -17.35 -9.56 -10.30
CA LEU A 85 -16.30 -10.54 -10.59
C LEU A 85 -16.70 -11.99 -10.26
N GLU A 86 -17.93 -12.27 -9.81
CA GLU A 86 -18.32 -13.60 -9.31
C GLU A 86 -18.21 -14.74 -10.35
N ASP A 87 -18.50 -14.45 -11.63
CA ASP A 87 -18.40 -15.41 -12.74
C ASP A 87 -17.09 -15.30 -13.54
N VAL A 88 -16.16 -14.44 -13.11
CA VAL A 88 -14.88 -14.17 -13.81
C VAL A 88 -13.87 -15.25 -13.46
N CYS A 89 -13.32 -15.94 -14.48
CA CYS A 89 -12.29 -16.95 -14.29
C CYS A 89 -10.85 -16.41 -14.38
N ALA A 90 -10.66 -15.25 -15.00
CA ALA A 90 -9.38 -14.56 -15.08
C ALA A 90 -9.61 -13.07 -15.27
N ILE A 91 -8.77 -12.22 -14.67
CA ILE A 91 -8.78 -10.78 -14.88
C ILE A 91 -7.39 -10.32 -15.34
N ILE A 92 -7.36 -9.49 -16.37
CA ILE A 92 -6.12 -8.96 -16.96
C ILE A 92 -6.17 -7.43 -16.85
N ALA A 93 -5.05 -6.83 -16.46
CA ALA A 93 -4.85 -5.39 -16.46
C ALA A 93 -3.45 -5.06 -16.97
N LEU A 94 -3.26 -3.82 -17.40
CA LEU A 94 -1.96 -3.27 -17.75
C LEU A 94 -1.76 -1.94 -17.04
N HIS A 95 -0.50 -1.58 -16.83
CA HIS A 95 -0.11 -0.27 -16.34
C HIS A 95 1.00 0.25 -17.24
N VAL A 96 0.86 1.47 -17.76
CA VAL A 96 1.95 2.13 -18.48
C VAL A 96 3.05 2.46 -17.49
N SER A 97 4.30 2.30 -17.89
CA SER A 97 5.43 2.61 -17.01
C SER A 97 6.45 3.42 -17.79
N PRO A 98 6.91 4.56 -17.24
CA PRO A 98 7.97 5.35 -17.85
C PRO A 98 9.35 4.68 -17.76
N ASP A 99 9.48 3.59 -16.99
CA ASP A 99 10.74 2.87 -16.78
C ASP A 99 11.09 1.93 -17.93
N PHE A 100 10.16 1.67 -18.85
CA PHE A 100 10.34 0.80 -20.00
C PHE A 100 10.24 1.57 -21.33
N GLU A 101 11.02 1.13 -22.32
CA GLU A 101 10.93 1.68 -23.66
C GLU A 101 9.56 1.41 -24.29
N THR A 102 9.08 2.35 -25.11
CA THR A 102 7.81 2.18 -25.81
C THR A 102 7.85 0.95 -26.73
N GLY A 103 6.79 0.13 -26.67
CA GLY A 103 6.71 -1.14 -27.40
C GLY A 103 7.15 -2.36 -26.58
N THR A 104 7.66 -2.15 -25.36
CA THR A 104 7.95 -3.23 -24.42
C THR A 104 6.74 -3.57 -23.56
N VAL A 105 6.46 -4.88 -23.41
CA VAL A 105 5.53 -5.42 -22.40
C VAL A 105 6.34 -6.21 -21.40
N ALA A 106 6.43 -5.73 -20.16
CA ALA A 106 7.11 -6.40 -19.07
C ALA A 106 6.12 -7.27 -18.28
N LEU A 107 6.49 -8.53 -18.05
CA LEU A 107 5.68 -9.52 -17.36
C LEU A 107 6.45 -10.10 -16.18
N ARG A 108 5.76 -10.29 -15.05
CA ARG A 108 6.34 -10.89 -13.84
C ARG A 108 5.34 -11.88 -13.22
N PRO A 109 5.54 -13.20 -13.36
CA PRO A 109 4.69 -14.18 -12.68
C PRO A 109 4.94 -14.16 -11.16
N GLY A 110 3.90 -14.45 -10.38
CA GLY A 110 3.93 -14.40 -8.93
C GLY A 110 3.85 -12.98 -8.36
N PRO A 111 4.47 -12.70 -7.19
CA PRO A 111 4.42 -11.39 -6.55
C PRO A 111 5.03 -10.29 -7.41
N ALA A 112 4.21 -9.33 -7.82
CA ALA A 112 4.58 -8.24 -8.72
C ALA A 112 4.69 -6.88 -8.00
N MET A 113 3.73 -6.53 -7.15
CA MET A 113 3.72 -5.29 -6.36
C MET A 113 3.57 -5.60 -4.88
N ALA A 114 4.21 -4.79 -4.04
CA ALA A 114 4.19 -4.99 -2.59
C ALA A 114 2.84 -4.60 -1.99
N SER A 115 2.42 -5.32 -0.97
CA SER A 115 1.34 -4.92 -0.07
C SER A 115 1.63 -3.58 0.60
N SER A 116 0.58 -2.90 1.07
CA SER A 116 0.68 -1.56 1.61
C SER A 116 -0.09 -1.37 2.92
N ASP A 117 0.50 -1.78 4.05
CA ASP A 117 -0.08 -1.51 5.38
C ASP A 117 0.44 -0.20 5.96
N GLU A 118 -0.40 0.45 6.77
CA GLU A 118 -0.06 1.61 7.59
C GLU A 118 -0.17 1.24 9.08
N PHE A 119 0.64 1.88 9.92
CA PHE A 119 0.55 1.70 11.36
C PHE A 119 0.79 2.99 12.13
N GLY A 120 0.16 3.07 13.30
CA GLY A 120 0.38 4.09 14.31
C GLY A 120 0.77 3.44 15.64
N ILE A 121 1.79 3.98 16.30
CA ILE A 121 2.23 3.59 17.63
C ILE A 121 2.05 4.76 18.57
N ILE A 122 1.48 4.50 19.75
CA ILE A 122 1.39 5.45 20.85
C ILE A 122 2.03 4.81 22.07
N VAL A 123 3.03 5.48 22.64
CA VAL A 123 3.67 5.09 23.89
C VAL A 123 3.31 6.11 24.97
N ARG A 124 2.80 5.62 26.09
CA ARG A 124 2.45 6.41 27.27
C ARG A 124 3.32 6.02 28.45
N GLY A 125 4.05 6.99 28.97
CA GLY A 125 4.85 6.90 30.17
C GLY A 125 4.26 7.77 31.27
N ARG A 126 5.14 8.50 31.96
CA ARG A 126 4.79 9.41 33.06
C ARG A 126 5.73 10.59 33.08
N GLY A 127 5.17 11.79 33.01
CA GLY A 127 5.93 13.03 33.01
C GLY A 127 6.69 13.25 34.32
N GLY A 128 7.71 14.10 34.27
CA GLY A 128 8.53 14.44 35.42
C GLY A 128 9.55 15.52 35.10
N HIS A 129 10.17 16.08 36.14
CA HIS A 129 11.27 17.01 35.95
C HIS A 129 12.49 16.26 35.39
N ALA A 130 13.10 16.73 34.29
CA ALA A 130 14.22 16.02 33.65
C ALA A 130 15.44 15.83 34.58
N GLY A 131 15.60 16.69 35.60
CA GLY A 131 16.63 16.53 36.64
C GLY A 131 16.39 15.38 37.63
N TRP A 132 15.20 14.77 37.66
CA TRP A 132 14.85 13.62 38.49
C TRP A 132 14.19 12.53 37.64
N PRO A 133 14.92 11.94 36.68
CA PRO A 133 14.35 11.03 35.68
C PRO A 133 13.74 9.78 36.31
N ASN A 134 14.23 9.34 37.48
CA ASN A 134 13.68 8.21 38.24
C ASN A 134 12.25 8.41 38.74
N ALA A 135 11.72 9.64 38.74
CA ALA A 135 10.33 9.92 39.08
C ALA A 135 9.38 9.75 37.87
N GLY A 136 9.92 9.85 36.64
CA GLY A 136 9.16 9.70 35.40
C GLY A 136 9.29 8.31 34.76
N ILE A 137 8.59 8.13 33.66
CA ILE A 137 8.74 7.00 32.71
C ILE A 137 8.83 7.64 31.33
N ASP A 138 9.99 7.54 30.69
CA ASP A 138 10.30 8.28 29.47
C ASP A 138 9.70 7.59 28.22
N ALA A 139 8.64 8.21 27.68
CA ALA A 139 7.96 7.70 26.49
C ALA A 139 8.83 7.79 25.22
N ILE A 140 9.68 8.81 25.10
CA ILE A 140 10.57 8.98 23.93
C ILE A 140 11.64 7.89 23.94
N ALA A 141 12.28 7.66 25.09
CA ALA A 141 13.30 6.61 25.22
C ALA A 141 12.71 5.22 24.92
N THR A 142 11.49 4.97 25.40
CA THR A 142 10.76 3.72 25.13
C THR A 142 10.42 3.56 23.65
N LEU A 143 9.89 4.60 22.99
CA LEU A 143 9.60 4.58 21.55
C LEU A 143 10.88 4.37 20.73
N ALA A 144 12.00 4.98 21.11
CA ALA A 144 13.28 4.77 20.45
C ALA A 144 13.74 3.30 20.53
N ALA A 145 13.55 2.65 21.67
CA ALA A 145 13.83 1.21 21.82
C ALA A 145 12.91 0.36 20.92
N ILE A 146 11.62 0.68 20.87
CA ILE A 146 10.66 0.00 19.97
C ILE A 146 11.09 0.12 18.51
N ILE A 147 11.47 1.32 18.06
CA ILE A 147 11.90 1.56 16.67
C ILE A 147 13.14 0.72 16.35
N GLN A 148 14.13 0.70 17.24
CA GLN A 148 15.36 -0.08 17.07
C GLN A 148 15.09 -1.59 17.01
N GLU A 149 14.28 -2.12 17.93
CA GLU A 149 13.93 -3.53 17.94
C GLU A 149 13.09 -3.93 16.72
N SER A 150 12.23 -3.04 16.24
CA SER A 150 11.40 -3.27 15.04
C SER A 150 12.24 -3.52 13.78
N GLN A 151 13.43 -2.91 13.66
CA GLN A 151 14.34 -3.17 12.54
C GLN A 151 14.89 -4.61 12.52
N LYS A 152 14.81 -5.32 13.65
CA LYS A 152 15.22 -6.74 13.74
C LYS A 152 14.18 -7.69 13.16
N ILE A 153 12.94 -7.22 12.92
CA ILE A 153 11.97 -7.99 12.14
C ILE A 153 12.56 -8.26 10.76
N VAL A 154 12.91 -7.20 10.03
CA VAL A 154 13.49 -7.30 8.68
C VAL A 154 14.85 -8.01 8.71
N SER A 155 15.74 -7.60 9.62
CA SER A 155 17.13 -8.07 9.57
C SER A 155 17.39 -9.46 10.19
N ARG A 156 16.48 -9.98 11.02
CA ARG A 156 16.69 -11.24 11.78
C ARG A 156 15.50 -12.21 11.76
N ARG A 157 14.30 -11.78 11.37
CA ARG A 157 13.07 -12.60 11.42
C ARG A 157 12.45 -12.86 10.04
N THR A 158 12.92 -12.17 9.01
CA THR A 158 12.44 -12.35 7.63
C THR A 158 13.47 -13.12 6.81
N ASP A 159 12.98 -13.97 5.89
CA ASP A 159 13.85 -14.62 4.91
C ASP A 159 14.51 -13.54 4.03
N PRO A 160 15.84 -13.49 3.92
CA PRO A 160 16.52 -12.47 3.11
C PRO A 160 16.15 -12.52 1.62
N ARG A 161 15.46 -13.57 1.16
CA ARG A 161 14.93 -13.72 -0.21
C ARG A 161 13.52 -13.15 -0.37
N THR A 162 12.81 -12.83 0.71
CA THR A 162 11.48 -12.22 0.66
C THR A 162 11.55 -10.74 1.07
N PRO A 163 11.29 -9.80 0.16
CA PRO A 163 11.36 -8.38 0.50
C PRO A 163 10.29 -7.98 1.52
N LEU A 164 10.75 -7.36 2.61
CA LEU A 164 9.95 -6.72 3.65
C LEU A 164 10.59 -5.38 4.02
N VAL A 165 9.78 -4.34 4.14
CA VAL A 165 10.18 -3.02 4.61
C VAL A 165 9.26 -2.60 5.74
N ILE A 166 9.85 -2.12 6.84
CA ILE A 166 9.14 -1.42 7.90
C ILE A 166 9.74 -0.01 7.95
N ASN A 167 8.96 0.99 7.58
CA ASN A 167 9.40 2.37 7.54
C ASN A 167 8.69 3.17 8.63
N PHE A 168 9.45 3.96 9.40
CA PHE A 168 8.91 4.94 10.34
C PHE A 168 9.02 6.31 9.70
N GLY A 169 7.89 6.86 9.24
CA GLY A 169 7.85 8.09 8.46
C GLY A 169 7.69 9.37 9.30
N LYS A 170 7.13 9.25 10.51
CA LYS A 170 6.86 10.39 11.39
C LYS A 170 7.02 10.00 12.84
N ILE A 171 7.65 10.87 13.63
CA ILE A 171 7.84 10.72 15.07
C ILE A 171 7.49 12.05 15.75
N THR A 172 6.73 11.99 16.84
CA THR A 172 6.40 13.15 17.68
C THR A 172 6.44 12.75 19.15
N GLY A 173 6.76 13.66 20.06
CA GLY A 173 6.78 13.37 21.50
C GLY A 173 7.35 14.49 22.35
N GLY A 174 6.89 14.57 23.60
CA GLY A 174 7.29 15.60 24.56
C GLY A 174 6.75 17.00 24.26
N ILE A 175 6.90 17.90 25.23
CA ILE A 175 6.41 19.29 25.15
C ILE A 175 7.48 20.36 25.43
N ALA A 176 8.56 20.00 26.14
CA ALA A 176 9.66 20.90 26.50
C ALA A 176 10.94 20.10 26.79
N GLY A 177 12.11 20.72 26.56
CA GLY A 177 13.40 20.03 26.70
C GLY A 177 13.82 19.68 28.14
N ASN A 178 13.14 20.21 29.16
CA ASN A 178 13.42 19.95 30.58
C ASN A 178 12.34 19.11 31.28
N ILE A 179 11.45 18.48 30.51
CA ILE A 179 10.36 17.64 31.01
C ILE A 179 10.52 16.23 30.41
N VAL A 180 10.48 15.20 31.24
CA VAL A 180 10.40 13.80 30.78
C VAL A 180 9.10 13.63 30.01
N ALA A 181 9.16 13.15 28.77
CA ALA A 181 7.98 12.99 27.93
C ALA A 181 7.06 11.89 28.47
N ASP A 182 5.79 12.24 28.68
CA ASP A 182 4.73 11.31 29.08
C ASP A 182 4.06 10.61 27.89
N GLU A 183 4.17 11.16 26.69
CA GLU A 183 3.67 10.54 25.46
C GLU A 183 4.65 10.73 24.29
N ALA A 184 4.78 9.67 23.48
CA ALA A 184 5.48 9.69 22.20
C ALA A 184 4.71 8.85 21.18
N ARG A 185 4.75 9.26 19.91
CA ARG A 185 4.02 8.64 18.81
C ARG A 185 4.90 8.42 17.60
N ALA A 186 4.66 7.34 16.88
CA ALA A 186 5.23 7.13 15.56
C ALA A 186 4.19 6.64 14.56
N GLU A 187 4.32 7.05 13.31
CA GLU A 187 3.52 6.57 12.18
C GLU A 187 4.46 6.00 11.12
N GLY A 188 4.00 4.95 10.44
CA GLY A 188 4.83 4.24 9.49
C GLY A 188 4.04 3.29 8.60
N THR A 189 4.79 2.57 7.77
CA THR A 189 4.24 1.64 6.79
C THR A 189 4.97 0.30 6.81
N ILE A 190 4.23 -0.78 6.54
CA ILE A 190 4.80 -2.09 6.23
C ILE A 190 4.57 -2.35 4.73
N ARG A 191 5.63 -2.71 4.02
CA ARG A 191 5.58 -3.16 2.62
C ARG A 191 6.15 -4.56 2.52
N ALA A 192 5.42 -5.49 1.93
CA ALA A 192 5.89 -6.87 1.76
C ALA A 192 5.51 -7.41 0.38
N LEU A 193 6.37 -8.24 -0.21
CA LEU A 193 6.08 -9.02 -1.43
C LEU A 193 5.64 -10.47 -1.13
N ASP A 194 5.43 -10.80 0.14
CA ASP A 194 4.95 -12.10 0.59
C ASP A 194 3.94 -11.89 1.73
N GLU A 195 2.73 -12.45 1.58
CA GLU A 195 1.64 -12.29 2.54
C GLU A 195 1.96 -12.96 3.89
N THR A 196 2.72 -14.06 3.88
CA THR A 196 3.14 -14.73 5.12
C THR A 196 4.04 -13.80 5.94
N SER A 197 5.05 -13.21 5.30
CA SER A 197 5.96 -12.23 5.88
C SER A 197 5.22 -10.97 6.34
N ARG A 198 4.21 -10.50 5.60
CA ARG A 198 3.35 -9.36 5.97
C ARG A 198 2.57 -9.63 7.27
N ILE A 199 1.90 -10.77 7.37
CA ILE A 199 1.15 -11.18 8.58
C ILE A 199 2.10 -11.30 9.78
N GLU A 200 3.24 -11.96 9.58
CA GLU A 200 4.21 -12.16 10.65
C GLU A 200 4.84 -10.84 11.11
N ALA A 201 5.14 -9.92 10.19
CA ALA A 201 5.68 -8.60 10.53
C ALA A 201 4.71 -7.79 11.41
N ARG A 202 3.40 -7.81 11.11
CA ARG A 202 2.37 -7.16 11.94
C ARG A 202 2.33 -7.75 13.34
N ARG A 203 2.35 -9.09 13.44
CA ARG A 203 2.35 -9.82 14.72
C ARG A 203 3.59 -9.47 15.55
N LEU A 204 4.78 -9.54 14.95
CA LEU A 204 6.04 -9.23 15.63
C LEU A 204 6.12 -7.76 16.05
N LEU A 205 5.64 -6.84 15.22
CA LEU A 205 5.61 -5.42 15.58
C LEU A 205 4.72 -5.18 16.80
N HIS A 206 3.54 -5.83 16.85
CA HIS A 206 2.67 -5.79 18.02
C HIS A 206 3.37 -6.33 19.28
N GLU A 207 4.07 -7.46 19.18
CA GLU A 207 4.83 -8.04 20.29
C GLU A 207 5.96 -7.13 20.77
N ILE A 208 6.70 -6.50 19.86
CA ILE A 208 7.76 -5.56 20.19
C ILE A 208 7.19 -4.34 20.92
N VAL A 209 6.14 -3.72 20.37
CA VAL A 209 5.48 -2.56 21.00
C VAL A 209 5.02 -2.93 22.41
N THR A 210 4.38 -4.08 22.57
CA THR A 210 3.85 -4.53 23.87
C THR A 210 4.97 -4.80 24.87
N HIS A 211 5.94 -5.66 24.51
CA HIS A 211 6.93 -6.16 25.46
C HIS A 211 8.04 -5.15 25.76
N VAL A 212 8.46 -4.35 24.77
CA VAL A 212 9.45 -3.28 25.02
C VAL A 212 8.83 -2.19 25.90
N SER A 213 7.57 -1.79 25.65
CA SER A 213 6.89 -0.84 26.53
C SER A 213 6.81 -1.36 27.96
N TRP A 214 6.39 -2.62 28.13
CA TRP A 214 6.31 -3.25 29.44
C TRP A 214 7.67 -3.28 30.17
N ALA A 215 8.75 -3.64 29.48
CA ALA A 215 10.10 -3.65 30.05
C ALA A 215 10.58 -2.27 30.52
N HIS A 216 10.03 -1.20 29.95
CA HIS A 216 10.30 0.19 30.31
C HIS A 216 9.25 0.78 31.28
N ALA A 217 8.34 -0.03 31.81
CA ALA A 217 7.22 0.39 32.66
C ALA A 217 6.26 1.40 31.99
N ALA A 218 6.19 1.38 30.66
CA ALA A 218 5.29 2.19 29.86
C ALA A 218 4.14 1.36 29.26
N GLU A 219 3.11 2.03 28.76
CA GLU A 219 2.03 1.42 27.97
C GLU A 219 2.26 1.72 26.49
N GLY A 220 2.24 0.69 25.65
CA GLY A 220 2.38 0.83 24.20
C GLY A 220 1.14 0.29 23.48
N ASN A 221 0.58 1.08 22.58
CA ASN A 221 -0.52 0.68 21.70
C ASN A 221 -0.06 0.71 20.24
N LEU A 222 -0.44 -0.31 19.47
CA LEU A 222 -0.22 -0.39 18.02
C LEU A 222 -1.57 -0.48 17.32
N GLU A 223 -1.81 0.43 16.38
CA GLU A 223 -2.92 0.38 15.45
C GLU A 223 -2.37 0.08 14.06
N VAL A 224 -2.95 -0.90 13.36
CA VAL A 224 -2.57 -1.24 11.99
C VAL A 224 -3.79 -1.10 11.10
N VAL A 225 -3.68 -0.28 10.07
CA VAL A 225 -4.64 -0.20 8.98
C VAL A 225 -4.15 -1.12 7.87
N THR A 226 -4.90 -2.19 7.63
CA THR A 226 -4.57 -3.13 6.57
C THR A 226 -4.94 -2.51 5.23
N GLY A 227 -3.93 -2.25 4.38
CA GLY A 227 -4.17 -1.78 3.03
C GLY A 227 -4.11 -2.90 2.00
N GLU A 228 -3.72 -2.57 0.77
CA GLU A 228 -3.80 -3.52 -0.34
C GLU A 228 -2.87 -4.72 -0.18
N PRO A 229 -3.31 -5.91 -0.63
CA PRO A 229 -2.49 -7.11 -0.62
C PRO A 229 -1.38 -7.04 -1.66
N VAL A 230 -0.47 -8.02 -1.58
CA VAL A 230 0.50 -8.29 -2.63
C VAL A 230 -0.25 -8.49 -3.95
N LEU A 231 0.11 -7.72 -4.98
CA LEU A 231 -0.35 -7.99 -6.32
C LEU A 231 0.32 -9.29 -6.79
N TYR A 232 -0.46 -10.35 -6.91
CA TYR A 232 0.02 -11.66 -7.32
C TYR A 232 -0.50 -11.98 -8.72
N ASN A 233 0.42 -12.10 -9.68
CA ASN A 233 0.10 -12.52 -11.03
C ASN A 233 0.08 -14.05 -11.09
N ASP A 234 -1.08 -14.63 -11.41
CA ASP A 234 -1.24 -16.07 -11.57
C ASP A 234 -0.32 -16.58 -12.71
N PRO A 235 0.65 -17.49 -12.44
CA PRO A 235 1.58 -17.95 -13.46
C PRO A 235 0.89 -18.58 -14.69
N THR A 236 -0.26 -19.23 -14.52
CA THR A 236 -1.01 -19.86 -15.64
C THR A 236 -1.68 -18.82 -16.54
N VAL A 237 -2.03 -17.65 -16.02
CA VAL A 237 -2.56 -16.54 -16.85
C VAL A 237 -1.43 -15.81 -17.59
N MET A 238 -0.20 -15.90 -17.08
CA MET A 238 0.97 -15.19 -17.60
C MET A 238 1.75 -15.98 -18.67
N GLU A 239 1.56 -17.29 -18.76
CA GLU A 239 2.12 -18.20 -19.79
C GLU A 239 1.29 -18.19 -21.09
#